data_AF-A0A3N5EGH8-F1
#
_entry.id   AF-A0A3N5EGH8-F1
#
_cell.length_a   1.000
_cell.length_b   1.000
_cell.length_c   1.000
_cell.angle_alpha   90.00
_cell.angle_beta   90.00
_cell.angle_gamma   90.00
#
_symmetry.space_group_name_H-M   'P 1'
#
loop_
_entity.id
_entity.type
_entity.pdbx_description
1 polymer ?
#
loop_
_entity_poly.entity_id
_entity_poly.type
_entity_poly.pdbx_seq_one_letter_code
_entity_poly.pdbx_strand_id
1 'polypeptide(L)'
;MNKSKKHKEPSPHPQPAHAPGKKLPVWGIVAAGVVALAVLLIVFLAPSDDRRPAAETPQSPPQRLDSWIDRARAVTALFHKVYTPCWEGAYGAMGDAYLFRATGDSSLLRFHTVDNDLRQMCEGTWVDDRAWVCLAELEWWSVTGKRNMGLVIDAVRRYDDARHEGRFSPHEGFWSWYNWPPGSNVNERIFTNSNMNQMVTVACKLYDATGDRRFLQDALLAWNGDGKIPGIEKRWYRGEGKWEGRLGPAAFGKELPWDGAGYCSVAASLYQATSDEKYRRIAVATARRVMDPASGW
;
A
#
# COMPACT_ATOMS: atom_id res chain seq x y z
N MET A 1 10.54 67.54 9.19
CA MET A 1 11.31 68.37 10.13
C MET A 1 11.59 67.56 11.39
N ASN A 2 12.88 67.48 11.74
CA ASN A 2 13.49 67.16 13.05
C ASN A 2 13.16 65.83 13.76
N LYS A 3 14.11 65.12 14.37
CA LYS A 3 15.56 64.94 14.22
C LYS A 3 15.92 63.93 15.32
N SER A 4 16.67 62.89 14.96
CA SER A 4 17.39 62.00 15.85
C SER A 4 18.25 62.77 16.87
N LYS A 5 18.33 62.29 18.11
CA LYS A 5 19.45 62.60 19.03
C LYS A 5 19.98 61.33 19.70
N LYS A 6 21.27 61.15 19.45
CA LYS A 6 22.24 60.20 19.99
C LYS A 6 22.94 60.79 21.24
N HIS A 7 23.56 59.88 22.01
CA HIS A 7 24.71 60.06 22.93
C HIS A 7 24.42 60.77 24.27
N LYS A 8 25.08 60.49 25.41
CA LYS A 8 26.38 59.85 25.70
C LYS A 8 26.46 59.51 27.21
N GLU A 9 27.25 58.52 27.60
CA GLU A 9 27.69 58.23 28.99
C GLU A 9 28.52 59.37 29.62
N PRO A 10 28.76 59.34 30.95
CA PRO A 10 30.11 58.95 31.39
C PRO A 10 30.20 58.06 32.68
N SER A 11 31.12 57.09 32.59
CA SER A 11 32.00 56.39 33.57
C SER A 11 32.52 57.19 34.80
N PRO A 12 33.42 56.64 35.67
CA PRO A 12 33.59 55.30 36.29
C PRO A 12 33.99 55.37 37.80
N HIS A 13 34.20 54.23 38.46
CA HIS A 13 35.33 53.87 39.39
C HIS A 13 34.96 52.63 40.25
N PRO A 14 35.93 51.89 40.84
CA PRO A 14 37.16 51.32 40.30
C PRO A 14 37.25 49.79 40.53
N GLN A 15 38.17 49.15 39.80
CA GLN A 15 38.54 47.73 39.94
C GLN A 15 39.37 47.45 41.21
N PRO A 16 39.44 46.17 41.62
CA PRO A 16 40.68 45.57 42.06
C PRO A 16 41.20 44.53 41.05
N ALA A 17 42.51 44.55 40.89
CA ALA A 17 43.31 43.73 39.98
C ALA A 17 43.44 42.28 40.45
N HIS A 18 43.49 41.33 39.50
CA HIS A 18 44.14 40.04 39.70
C HIS A 18 44.92 39.59 38.44
N ALA A 19 45.98 38.85 38.75
CA ALA A 19 47.21 38.57 38.01
C ALA A 19 47.07 37.87 36.63
N PRO A 20 48.13 37.92 35.78
CA PRO A 20 48.11 37.36 34.44
C PRO A 20 48.29 35.83 34.47
N GLY A 21 47.20 35.10 34.26
CA GLY A 21 47.23 33.67 33.96
C GLY A 21 47.65 33.43 32.50
N LYS A 22 48.75 32.69 32.33
CA LYS A 22 49.31 32.29 31.04
C LYS A 22 48.25 31.59 30.17
N LYS A 23 47.89 32.18 29.04
CA LYS A 23 47.03 31.55 28.03
C LYS A 23 47.81 30.44 27.32
N LEU A 24 47.50 29.19 27.65
CA LEU A 24 47.92 28.02 26.86
C LEU A 24 47.33 28.13 25.45
N PRO A 25 48.08 27.77 24.40
CA PRO A 25 47.63 27.89 23.03
C PRO A 25 46.55 26.84 22.76
N VAL A 26 45.29 27.27 22.77
CA VAL A 26 44.09 26.45 22.49
C VAL A 26 44.17 25.73 21.13
N TRP A 27 44.99 26.22 20.21
CA TRP A 27 45.22 25.62 18.89
C TRP A 27 45.91 24.24 18.93
N GLY A 28 46.74 23.95 19.94
CA GLY A 28 47.41 22.64 20.06
C GLY A 28 46.47 21.51 20.48
N ILE A 29 45.47 21.81 21.33
CA ILE A 29 44.52 20.83 21.84
C ILE A 29 43.46 20.48 20.77
N VAL A 30 43.04 21.48 19.98
CA VAL A 30 42.10 21.26 18.87
C VAL A 30 42.75 20.45 17.75
N ALA A 31 44.02 20.71 17.41
CA ALA A 31 44.73 19.94 16.39
C ALA A 31 44.97 18.48 16.81
N ALA A 32 45.33 18.22 18.09
CA ALA A 32 45.50 16.87 18.60
C ALA A 32 44.17 16.09 18.64
N GLY A 33 43.05 16.75 18.98
CA GLY A 33 41.72 16.14 18.98
C GLY A 33 41.25 15.73 17.58
N VAL A 34 41.51 16.57 16.56
CA VAL A 34 41.13 16.27 15.16
C VAL A 34 41.97 15.13 14.58
N VAL A 35 43.26 15.06 14.90
CA VAL A 35 44.13 13.95 14.47
C VAL A 35 43.76 12.65 15.18
N ALA A 36 43.46 12.68 16.48
CA ALA A 36 43.01 11.50 17.21
C ALA A 36 41.68 10.96 16.67
N LEU A 37 40.75 11.85 16.31
CA LEU A 37 39.46 11.46 15.70
C LEU A 37 39.64 10.91 14.28
N ALA A 38 40.54 11.48 13.47
CA ALA A 38 40.85 10.98 12.14
C ALA A 38 41.55 9.60 12.19
N VAL A 39 42.46 9.38 13.15
CA VAL A 39 43.11 8.07 13.37
C VAL A 39 42.09 7.05 13.88
N LEU A 40 41.17 7.42 14.78
CA LEU A 40 40.08 6.54 15.21
C LEU A 40 39.15 6.19 14.04
N LEU A 41 38.78 7.14 13.20
CA LEU A 41 37.98 6.87 12.00
C LEU A 41 38.72 5.97 11.02
N ILE A 42 40.03 6.13 10.83
CA ILE A 42 40.82 5.24 9.98
C ILE A 42 40.94 3.84 10.61
N VAL A 43 41.10 3.70 11.92
CA VAL A 43 41.19 2.39 12.59
C VAL A 43 39.83 1.67 12.65
N PHE A 44 38.72 2.40 12.79
CA PHE A 44 37.37 1.83 12.85
C PHE A 44 36.67 1.71 11.47
N LEU A 45 37.10 2.45 10.45
CA LEU A 45 36.57 2.39 9.08
C LEU A 45 37.56 1.80 8.06
N ALA A 46 38.81 1.50 8.45
CA ALA A 46 39.67 0.70 7.60
C ALA A 46 39.02 -0.68 7.42
N PRO A 47 38.85 -1.16 6.18
CA PRO A 47 38.40 -2.51 5.94
C PRO A 47 39.43 -3.44 6.57
N SER A 48 38.98 -4.28 7.51
CA SER A 48 39.82 -5.36 8.02
C SER A 48 40.16 -6.29 6.85
N ASP A 49 41.40 -6.26 6.37
CA ASP A 49 41.95 -7.18 5.36
C ASP A 49 42.06 -8.64 5.85
N ASP A 50 41.55 -8.94 7.04
CA ASP A 50 41.48 -10.29 7.62
C ASP A 50 40.10 -10.97 7.49
N ARG A 51 39.25 -10.51 6.57
CA ARG A 51 38.23 -11.42 6.01
C ARG A 51 38.91 -12.36 5.04
N ARG A 52 39.56 -13.40 5.59
CA ARG A 52 39.57 -14.69 4.88
C ARG A 52 38.12 -14.92 4.44
N PRO A 53 37.83 -15.16 3.15
CA PRO A 53 36.49 -15.58 2.77
C PRO A 53 36.18 -16.77 3.68
N ALA A 54 35.12 -16.64 4.48
CA ALA A 54 34.55 -17.80 5.14
C ALA A 54 34.41 -18.81 4.02
N ALA A 55 35.11 -19.95 4.13
CA ALA A 55 35.05 -21.00 3.14
C ALA A 55 33.57 -21.15 2.80
N GLU A 56 33.20 -20.77 1.57
CA GLU A 56 31.82 -20.79 1.15
C GLU A 56 31.37 -22.22 1.42
N THR A 57 30.53 -22.39 2.45
CA THR A 57 29.84 -23.64 2.67
C THR A 57 29.26 -23.96 1.31
N PRO A 58 29.59 -25.11 0.68
CA PRO A 58 29.19 -25.38 -0.68
C PRO A 58 27.71 -25.07 -0.78
N GLN A 59 27.36 -23.97 -1.44
CA GLN A 59 25.97 -23.62 -1.62
C GLN A 59 25.44 -24.78 -2.42
N SER A 60 24.59 -25.58 -1.75
CA SER A 60 23.93 -26.68 -2.42
C SER A 60 23.34 -26.09 -3.69
N PRO A 61 23.59 -26.70 -4.87
CA PRO A 61 23.12 -26.15 -6.13
C PRO A 61 21.64 -25.77 -5.95
N PRO A 62 21.22 -24.57 -6.40
CA PRO A 62 19.90 -24.03 -6.09
C PRO A 62 18.88 -25.13 -6.37
N GLN A 63 18.25 -25.61 -5.30
CA GLN A 63 17.40 -26.78 -5.37
C GLN A 63 16.33 -26.46 -6.40
N ARG A 64 16.31 -27.22 -7.49
CA ARG A 64 15.38 -26.97 -8.58
C ARG A 64 13.98 -27.24 -8.03
N LEU A 65 13.23 -26.17 -7.78
CA LEU A 65 11.85 -26.27 -7.34
C LEU A 65 11.02 -26.64 -8.58
N ASP A 66 10.82 -27.93 -8.76
CA ASP A 66 10.17 -28.49 -9.96
C ASP A 66 8.64 -28.32 -9.93
N SER A 67 8.05 -28.10 -8.75
CA SER A 67 6.62 -27.82 -8.61
C SER A 67 6.33 -26.34 -8.34
N TRP A 68 5.20 -25.85 -8.87
CA TRP A 68 4.70 -24.50 -8.55
C TRP A 68 4.42 -24.31 -7.06
N ILE A 69 4.03 -25.38 -6.36
CA ILE A 69 3.76 -25.36 -4.93
C ILE A 69 5.05 -25.12 -4.14
N ASP A 70 6.15 -25.78 -4.50
CA ASP A 70 7.42 -25.60 -3.80
C ASP A 70 8.00 -24.20 -4.05
N ARG A 71 7.83 -23.67 -5.27
CA ARG A 71 8.15 -22.27 -5.59
C ARG A 71 7.33 -21.30 -4.76
N ALA A 72 6.01 -21.50 -4.68
CA ALA A 72 5.14 -20.65 -3.88
C ALA A 72 5.53 -20.69 -2.39
N ARG A 73 5.81 -21.86 -1.84
CA ARG A 73 6.30 -22.00 -0.46
C ARG A 73 7.63 -21.28 -0.22
N ALA A 74 8.57 -21.38 -1.15
CA ALA A 74 9.85 -20.66 -1.05
C ALA A 74 9.65 -19.13 -1.06
N VAL A 75 8.76 -18.63 -1.91
CA VAL A 75 8.40 -17.20 -1.95
C VAL A 75 7.70 -16.79 -0.65
N THR A 76 6.71 -17.55 -0.19
CA THR A 76 6.00 -17.32 1.08
C THR A 76 6.97 -17.27 2.27
N ALA A 77 7.93 -18.20 2.35
CA ALA A 77 8.92 -18.21 3.42
C ALA A 77 9.84 -16.98 3.42
N LEU A 78 10.12 -16.39 2.24
CA LEU A 78 10.84 -15.13 2.14
C LEU A 78 9.94 -13.95 2.50
N PHE A 79 8.70 -13.95 2.02
CA PHE A 79 7.71 -12.93 2.33
C PHE A 79 7.45 -12.82 3.85
N HIS A 80 7.28 -13.95 4.56
CA HIS A 80 7.07 -13.96 6.01
C HIS A 80 8.20 -13.32 6.81
N LYS A 81 9.44 -13.31 6.29
CA LYS A 81 10.58 -12.65 6.96
C LYS A 81 10.53 -11.13 6.89
N VAL A 82 9.81 -10.59 5.91
CA VAL A 82 9.67 -9.15 5.66
C VAL A 82 8.22 -8.68 5.80
N TYR A 83 7.37 -9.53 6.37
CA TYR A 83 5.95 -9.28 6.51
C TYR A 83 5.73 -7.99 7.30
N THR A 84 4.93 -7.10 6.72
CA THR A 84 4.51 -5.84 7.34
C THR A 84 2.98 -5.84 7.35
N PRO A 85 2.32 -5.64 8.51
CA PRO A 85 0.86 -5.71 8.63
C PRO A 85 0.21 -4.44 8.05
N CYS A 86 0.32 -4.28 6.74
CA CYS A 86 -0.24 -3.17 5.98
C CYS A 86 -0.65 -3.65 4.57
N TRP A 87 -0.82 -2.75 3.61
CA TRP A 87 -1.35 -3.12 2.30
C TRP A 87 -0.50 -4.19 1.58
N GLU A 88 0.84 -4.13 1.61
CA GLU A 88 1.69 -5.20 1.05
C GLU A 88 1.50 -6.53 1.79
N GLY A 89 1.30 -6.45 3.11
CA GLY A 89 0.94 -7.58 3.98
C GLY A 89 -0.34 -8.28 3.51
N ALA A 90 -1.36 -7.49 3.17
CA ALA A 90 -2.64 -7.99 2.69
C ALA A 90 -2.52 -8.75 1.36
N TYR A 91 -1.69 -8.28 0.42
CA TYR A 91 -1.41 -9.00 -0.82
C TYR A 91 -0.80 -10.38 -0.56
N GLY A 92 0.22 -10.46 0.29
CA GLY A 92 0.81 -11.75 0.63
C GLY A 92 -0.13 -12.63 1.43
N ALA A 93 -0.97 -12.07 2.29
CA ALA A 93 -2.02 -12.81 2.98
C ALA A 93 -3.03 -13.45 2.00
N MET A 94 -3.42 -12.74 0.94
CA MET A 94 -4.24 -13.31 -0.14
C MET A 94 -3.50 -14.43 -0.89
N GLY A 95 -2.21 -14.24 -1.20
CA GLY A 95 -1.37 -15.27 -1.79
C GLY A 95 -1.30 -16.55 -0.94
N ASP A 96 -1.11 -16.38 0.36
CA ASP A 96 -1.10 -17.48 1.32
C ASP A 96 -2.47 -18.16 1.46
N ALA A 97 -3.58 -17.42 1.31
CA ALA A 97 -4.91 -18.02 1.28
C ALA A 97 -5.08 -18.97 0.08
N TYR A 98 -4.54 -18.62 -1.10
CA TYR A 98 -4.53 -19.50 -2.26
C TYR A 98 -3.62 -20.72 -2.05
N LEU A 99 -2.43 -20.52 -1.47
CA LEU A 99 -1.52 -21.62 -1.14
C LEU A 99 -2.13 -22.56 -0.10
N PHE A 100 -2.81 -22.01 0.91
CA PHE A 100 -3.59 -22.76 1.90
C PHE A 100 -4.68 -23.59 1.21
N ARG A 101 -5.49 -22.99 0.32
CA ARG A 101 -6.51 -23.71 -0.45
C ARG A 101 -5.92 -24.88 -1.24
N ALA A 102 -4.73 -24.71 -1.80
CA ALA A 102 -4.07 -25.74 -2.61
C ALA A 102 -3.40 -26.85 -1.78
N THR A 103 -2.99 -26.59 -0.55
CA THR A 103 -2.12 -27.49 0.24
C THR A 103 -2.72 -27.97 1.56
N GLY A 104 -3.70 -27.28 2.11
CA GLY A 104 -4.23 -27.51 3.45
C GLY A 104 -3.27 -27.16 4.59
N ASP A 105 -2.18 -26.44 4.31
CA ASP A 105 -1.14 -26.15 5.29
C ASP A 105 -1.64 -25.19 6.38
N SER A 106 -2.02 -25.74 7.53
CA SER A 106 -2.55 -24.98 8.66
C SER A 106 -1.58 -23.97 9.25
N SER A 107 -0.28 -24.04 8.95
CA SER A 107 0.68 -23.03 9.40
C SER A 107 0.39 -21.66 8.77
N LEU A 108 -0.08 -21.62 7.52
CA LEU A 108 -0.48 -20.40 6.83
C LEU A 108 -1.70 -19.76 7.51
N LEU A 109 -2.68 -20.59 7.89
CA LEU A 109 -3.86 -20.12 8.63
C LEU A 109 -3.47 -19.55 9.99
N ARG A 110 -2.62 -20.26 10.74
CA ARG A 110 -2.15 -19.79 12.04
C ARG A 110 -1.40 -18.46 11.92
N PHE A 111 -0.55 -18.33 10.90
CA PHE A 111 0.20 -17.09 10.65
C PHE A 111 -0.73 -15.87 10.56
N HIS A 112 -1.84 -15.97 9.83
CA HIS A 112 -2.75 -14.83 9.58
C HIS A 112 -3.91 -14.68 10.59
N THR A 113 -4.16 -15.68 11.44
CA THR A 113 -5.27 -15.61 12.42
C THR A 113 -4.82 -15.57 13.88
N VAL A 114 -3.57 -15.90 14.16
CA VAL A 114 -3.01 -15.95 15.51
C VAL A 114 -1.77 -15.08 15.62
N ASP A 115 -0.75 -15.36 14.82
CA ASP A 115 0.56 -14.73 14.99
C ASP A 115 0.58 -13.30 14.42
N ASN A 116 -0.14 -13.08 13.32
CA ASN A 116 -0.32 -11.80 12.63
C ASN A 116 -1.78 -11.63 12.22
N ASP A 117 -2.67 -11.51 13.21
CA ASP A 117 -4.12 -11.38 13.01
C ASP A 117 -4.48 -10.30 11.99
N LEU A 118 -5.12 -10.69 10.88
CA LEU A 118 -5.50 -9.79 9.77
C LEU A 118 -6.27 -8.55 10.24
N ARG A 119 -7.08 -8.70 11.30
CA ARG A 119 -7.89 -7.60 11.86
C ARG A 119 -7.04 -6.49 12.49
N GLN A 120 -5.78 -6.78 12.77
CA GLN A 120 -4.79 -5.83 13.30
C GLN A 120 -3.95 -5.19 12.20
N MET A 121 -4.22 -5.47 10.92
CA MET A 121 -3.57 -4.75 9.81
C MET A 121 -3.83 -3.24 9.92
N CYS A 122 -2.82 -2.47 9.51
CA CYS A 122 -2.91 -1.03 9.38
C CYS A 122 -4.19 -0.69 8.59
N GLU A 123 -4.92 0.33 9.01
CA GLU A 123 -6.15 0.73 8.30
C GLU A 123 -5.85 1.57 7.04
N GLY A 124 -4.56 1.69 6.73
CA GLY A 124 -4.05 2.55 5.67
C GLY A 124 -4.38 4.02 5.89
N THR A 125 -3.62 4.85 5.20
CA THR A 125 -4.08 6.22 4.98
C THR A 125 -5.06 6.25 3.80
N TRP A 126 -4.87 5.33 2.85
CA TRP A 126 -5.52 5.33 1.55
C TRP A 126 -6.63 4.28 1.46
N VAL A 127 -7.52 4.43 0.47
CA VAL A 127 -8.67 3.52 0.31
C VAL A 127 -8.27 2.21 -0.33
N ASP A 128 -7.26 2.23 -1.20
CA ASP A 128 -6.70 1.00 -1.75
C ASP A 128 -6.13 0.11 -0.64
N ASP A 129 -5.39 0.67 0.33
CA ASP A 129 -4.92 -0.09 1.50
C ASP A 129 -6.06 -0.84 2.19
N ARG A 130 -7.15 -0.13 2.50
CA ARG A 130 -8.36 -0.71 3.11
C ARG A 130 -8.98 -1.78 2.23
N ALA A 131 -9.06 -1.53 0.92
CA ALA A 131 -9.62 -2.49 -0.02
C ALA A 131 -8.84 -3.80 0.01
N TRP A 132 -7.51 -3.75 0.00
CA TRP A 132 -6.67 -4.95 0.04
C TRP A 132 -6.79 -5.71 1.36
N VAL A 133 -6.84 -5.02 2.50
CA VAL A 133 -7.07 -5.66 3.81
C VAL A 133 -8.43 -6.35 3.82
N CYS A 134 -9.51 -5.67 3.42
CA CYS A 134 -10.85 -6.27 3.34
C CYS A 134 -10.87 -7.50 2.40
N LEU A 135 -10.19 -7.42 1.25
CA LEU A 135 -10.10 -8.54 0.32
C LEU A 135 -9.35 -9.73 0.94
N ALA A 136 -8.27 -9.49 1.69
CA ALA A 136 -7.55 -10.53 2.42
C ALA A 136 -8.44 -11.21 3.47
N GLU A 137 -9.15 -10.43 4.29
CA GLU A 137 -10.08 -10.95 5.30
C GLU A 137 -11.20 -11.80 4.68
N LEU A 138 -11.81 -11.31 3.60
CA LEU A 138 -12.89 -12.00 2.91
C LEU A 138 -12.40 -13.24 2.16
N GLU A 139 -11.16 -13.24 1.65
CA GLU A 139 -10.57 -14.42 1.04
C GLU A 139 -10.26 -15.48 2.10
N TRP A 140 -9.72 -15.09 3.27
CA TRP A 140 -9.50 -16.00 4.40
C TRP A 140 -10.79 -16.56 4.97
N TRP A 141 -11.84 -15.74 5.08
CA TRP A 141 -13.19 -16.21 5.41
C TRP A 141 -13.67 -17.27 4.40
N SER A 142 -13.50 -17.02 3.11
CA SER A 142 -13.91 -17.95 2.05
C SER A 142 -13.15 -19.28 2.10
N VAL A 143 -11.81 -19.27 2.12
CA VAL A 143 -10.98 -20.49 2.09
C VAL A 143 -11.13 -21.35 3.35
N THR A 144 -11.49 -20.75 4.49
CA THR A 144 -11.71 -21.46 5.76
C THR A 144 -13.15 -21.98 5.92
N GLY A 145 -13.94 -21.97 4.84
CA GLY A 145 -15.29 -22.52 4.83
C GLY A 145 -16.35 -21.58 5.39
N LYS A 146 -16.11 -20.27 5.34
CA LYS A 146 -17.09 -19.21 5.63
C LYS A 146 -17.61 -19.17 7.08
N ARG A 147 -16.80 -19.64 8.03
CA ARG A 147 -17.21 -19.76 9.45
C ARG A 147 -16.79 -18.58 10.32
N ASN A 148 -15.64 -17.96 10.02
CA ASN A 148 -15.10 -16.89 10.84
C ASN A 148 -15.75 -15.53 10.48
N MET A 149 -16.92 -15.25 11.05
CA MET A 149 -17.61 -13.98 10.83
C MET A 149 -16.86 -12.77 11.40
N GLY A 150 -15.88 -12.96 12.28
CA GLY A 150 -15.05 -11.87 12.77
C GLY A 150 -14.30 -11.15 11.65
N LEU A 151 -13.86 -11.89 10.61
CA LEU A 151 -13.22 -11.32 9.41
C LEU A 151 -14.21 -10.51 8.57
N VAL A 152 -15.44 -11.00 8.42
CA VAL A 152 -16.49 -10.28 7.68
C VAL A 152 -16.88 -9.00 8.41
N ILE A 153 -17.01 -9.05 9.74
CA ILE A 153 -17.38 -7.91 10.56
C ILE A 153 -16.30 -6.81 10.50
N ASP A 154 -15.02 -7.16 10.54
CA ASP A 154 -13.95 -6.16 10.39
C ASP A 154 -13.93 -5.55 8.98
N ALA A 155 -14.09 -6.38 7.94
CA ALA A 155 -14.20 -5.89 6.56
C ALA A 155 -15.40 -4.95 6.35
N VAL A 156 -16.57 -5.25 6.97
CA VAL A 156 -17.74 -4.35 6.98
C VAL A 156 -17.39 -3.03 7.64
N ARG A 157 -16.77 -3.05 8.83
CA ARG A 157 -16.38 -1.84 9.56
C ARG A 157 -15.48 -0.96 8.70
N ARG A 158 -14.42 -1.51 8.13
CA ARG A 158 -13.48 -0.78 7.26
C ARG A 158 -14.15 -0.18 6.03
N TYR A 159 -15.07 -0.93 5.42
CA TYR A 159 -15.85 -0.46 4.29
C TYR A 159 -16.75 0.72 4.67
N ASP A 160 -17.52 0.56 5.75
CA ASP A 160 -18.42 1.58 6.25
C ASP A 160 -17.64 2.82 6.70
N ASP A 161 -16.50 2.68 7.36
CA ASP A 161 -15.63 3.81 7.74
C ASP A 161 -15.21 4.62 6.49
N ALA A 162 -14.73 3.95 5.44
CA ALA A 162 -14.38 4.62 4.18
C ALA A 162 -15.59 5.31 3.52
N ARG A 163 -16.77 4.70 3.61
CA ARG A 163 -18.03 5.26 3.08
C ARG A 163 -18.44 6.52 3.86
N HIS A 164 -18.44 6.48 5.19
CA HIS A 164 -18.82 7.58 6.07
C HIS A 164 -17.88 8.77 5.99
N GLU A 165 -16.59 8.52 5.72
CA GLU A 165 -15.61 9.57 5.47
C GLU A 165 -15.87 10.37 4.18
N GLY A 166 -16.82 9.93 3.32
CA GLY A 166 -17.17 10.62 2.07
C GLY A 166 -16.26 10.24 0.90
N ARG A 167 -15.52 9.13 1.02
CA ARG A 167 -14.57 8.67 -0.01
C ARG A 167 -15.23 7.99 -1.21
N PHE A 168 -16.52 7.67 -1.13
CA PHE A 168 -17.32 7.23 -2.27
C PHE A 168 -18.28 8.34 -2.72
N SER A 169 -17.96 8.99 -3.84
CA SER A 169 -18.70 10.17 -4.30
C SER A 169 -18.57 10.39 -5.83
N PRO A 170 -19.35 11.33 -6.40
CA PRO A 170 -19.24 11.68 -7.82
C PRO A 170 -18.29 12.87 -8.09
N HIS A 171 -17.36 13.18 -7.18
CA HIS A 171 -16.57 14.42 -7.20
C HIS A 171 -15.90 14.74 -8.54
N GLU A 172 -15.33 13.73 -9.22
CA GLU A 172 -14.66 13.91 -10.51
C GLU A 172 -15.60 13.81 -11.73
N GLY A 173 -16.91 13.95 -11.51
CA GLY A 173 -17.93 13.85 -12.55
C GLY A 173 -18.31 12.41 -12.92
N PHE A 174 -17.90 11.44 -12.10
CA PHE A 174 -18.33 10.04 -12.16
C PHE A 174 -18.27 9.42 -10.77
N TRP A 175 -19.12 8.43 -10.50
CA TRP A 175 -19.12 7.70 -9.23
C TRP A 175 -17.86 6.84 -9.09
N SER A 176 -17.10 7.04 -8.02
CA SER A 176 -15.84 6.33 -7.75
C SER A 176 -15.43 6.40 -6.29
N TRP A 177 -14.51 5.51 -5.90
CA TRP A 177 -13.77 5.60 -4.65
C TRP A 177 -12.50 6.46 -4.80
N TYR A 178 -12.13 7.17 -3.73
CA TYR A 178 -10.99 8.09 -3.68
C TYR A 178 -10.12 7.83 -2.46
N ASN A 179 -8.80 7.98 -2.58
CA ASN A 179 -7.90 7.84 -1.43
C ASN A 179 -8.17 8.85 -0.31
N TRP A 180 -8.71 10.02 -0.65
CA TRP A 180 -9.06 11.07 0.30
C TRP A 180 -10.44 11.62 -0.04
N PRO A 181 -11.24 12.04 0.95
CA PRO A 181 -12.51 12.68 0.64
C PRO A 181 -12.30 14.02 -0.08
N PRO A 182 -13.25 14.44 -0.93
CA PRO A 182 -13.20 15.75 -1.58
C PRO A 182 -13.02 16.89 -0.59
N GLY A 183 -12.11 17.83 -0.89
CA GLY A 183 -11.82 18.99 -0.04
C GLY A 183 -10.88 18.72 1.14
N SER A 184 -10.22 17.56 1.19
CA SER A 184 -9.18 17.29 2.19
C SER A 184 -7.99 18.24 2.05
N ASN A 185 -7.45 18.72 3.18
CA ASN A 185 -6.28 19.61 3.24
C ASN A 185 -4.93 18.87 3.07
N VAL A 186 -4.94 17.67 2.48
CA VAL A 186 -3.70 17.01 2.06
C VAL A 186 -3.21 17.73 0.80
N ASN A 187 -1.97 18.21 0.83
CA ASN A 187 -1.30 18.83 -0.33
C ASN A 187 -0.95 17.80 -1.42
N GLU A 188 -1.75 16.75 -1.54
CA GLU A 188 -1.62 15.64 -2.47
C GLU A 188 -2.84 15.61 -3.39
N ARG A 189 -2.66 15.09 -4.60
CA ARG A 189 -3.79 14.92 -5.51
C ARG A 189 -4.73 13.85 -4.97
N ILE A 190 -6.03 14.10 -5.05
CA ILE A 190 -7.03 13.04 -4.89
C ILE A 190 -6.77 12.03 -6.01
N PHE A 191 -6.29 10.85 -5.64
CA PHE A 191 -5.94 9.81 -6.59
C PHE A 191 -7.18 8.92 -6.81
N THR A 192 -7.44 8.62 -8.07
CA THR A 192 -8.43 7.61 -8.50
C THR A 192 -7.70 6.65 -9.43
N ASN A 193 -7.88 5.33 -9.27
CA ASN A 193 -7.39 4.31 -10.19
C ASN A 193 -8.11 2.96 -9.90
N SER A 194 -7.65 1.90 -10.56
CA SER A 194 -8.19 0.55 -10.42
C SER A 194 -8.06 -0.07 -9.01
N ASN A 195 -7.07 0.36 -8.20
CA ASN A 195 -6.82 -0.17 -6.87
C ASN A 195 -7.90 0.28 -5.88
N MET A 196 -8.19 1.58 -5.81
CA MET A 196 -9.26 2.08 -4.94
C MET A 196 -10.62 1.52 -5.36
N ASN A 197 -10.80 1.31 -6.67
CA ASN A 197 -12.01 0.70 -7.21
C ASN A 197 -12.12 -0.81 -6.91
N GLN A 198 -11.12 -1.45 -6.29
CA GLN A 198 -11.31 -2.76 -5.67
C GLN A 198 -12.31 -2.72 -4.51
N MET A 199 -12.65 -1.55 -3.98
CA MET A 199 -13.81 -1.40 -3.08
C MET A 199 -15.12 -1.90 -3.72
N VAL A 200 -15.25 -1.91 -5.05
CA VAL A 200 -16.38 -2.54 -5.75
C VAL A 200 -16.34 -4.06 -5.58
N THR A 201 -15.15 -4.68 -5.70
CA THR A 201 -14.92 -6.11 -5.44
C THR A 201 -15.23 -6.44 -3.96
N VAL A 202 -14.77 -5.60 -3.03
CA VAL A 202 -15.09 -5.73 -1.60
C VAL A 202 -16.60 -5.69 -1.38
N ALA A 203 -17.29 -4.70 -1.93
CA ALA A 203 -18.74 -4.57 -1.81
C ALA A 203 -19.49 -5.81 -2.35
N CYS A 204 -19.08 -6.36 -3.49
CA CYS A 204 -19.66 -7.59 -4.02
C CYS A 204 -19.44 -8.78 -3.07
N LYS A 205 -18.23 -8.95 -2.54
CA LYS A 205 -17.92 -10.03 -1.58
C LYS A 205 -18.64 -9.83 -0.24
N LEU A 206 -18.81 -8.60 0.23
CA LEU A 206 -19.60 -8.29 1.42
C LEU A 206 -21.08 -8.59 1.22
N TYR A 207 -21.64 -8.29 0.05
CA TYR A 207 -22.99 -8.72 -0.31
C TYR A 207 -23.12 -10.25 -0.27
N ASP A 208 -22.18 -10.98 -0.87
CA ASP A 208 -22.17 -12.45 -0.83
C ASP A 208 -22.05 -13.01 0.61
N ALA A 209 -21.32 -12.33 1.48
CA ALA A 209 -21.07 -12.76 2.86
C ALA A 209 -22.22 -12.42 3.82
N THR A 210 -22.93 -11.32 3.59
CA THR A 210 -23.91 -10.76 4.54
C THR A 210 -25.36 -10.79 4.05
N GLY A 211 -25.56 -10.85 2.73
CA GLY A 211 -26.87 -10.62 2.09
C GLY A 211 -27.34 -9.17 2.11
N ASP A 212 -26.54 -8.23 2.66
CA ASP A 212 -26.91 -6.82 2.74
C ASP A 212 -26.82 -6.14 1.37
N ARG A 213 -27.99 -5.80 0.82
CA ARG A 213 -28.12 -5.21 -0.51
C ARG A 213 -27.45 -3.84 -0.65
N ARG A 214 -27.16 -3.13 0.45
CA ARG A 214 -26.47 -1.82 0.39
C ARG A 214 -25.12 -1.94 -0.30
N PHE A 215 -24.36 -3.01 -0.02
CA PHE A 215 -23.05 -3.21 -0.64
C PHE A 215 -23.19 -3.43 -2.16
N LEU A 216 -24.13 -4.28 -2.59
CA LEU A 216 -24.38 -4.47 -4.01
C LEU A 216 -24.84 -3.17 -4.70
N GLN A 217 -25.66 -2.36 -4.03
CA GLN A 217 -26.11 -1.08 -4.57
C GLN A 217 -24.94 -0.10 -4.74
N ASP A 218 -24.03 0.01 -3.77
CA ASP A 218 -22.83 0.83 -3.90
C ASP A 218 -21.92 0.32 -5.04
N ALA A 219 -21.75 -1.01 -5.16
CA ALA A 219 -20.97 -1.62 -6.24
C ALA A 219 -21.54 -1.27 -7.63
N LEU A 220 -22.85 -1.39 -7.79
CA LEU A 220 -23.55 -1.04 -9.02
C LEU A 220 -23.54 0.46 -9.29
N LEU A 221 -23.62 1.30 -8.25
CA LEU A 221 -23.53 2.75 -8.37
C LEU A 221 -22.14 3.18 -8.84
N ALA A 222 -21.07 2.64 -8.25
CA ALA A 222 -19.71 2.91 -8.67
C ALA A 222 -19.47 2.49 -10.13
N TRP A 223 -19.99 1.32 -10.52
CA TRP A 223 -19.75 0.77 -11.85
C TRP A 223 -20.62 1.42 -12.94
N ASN A 224 -21.94 1.46 -12.74
CA ASN A 224 -22.91 1.91 -13.74
C ASN A 224 -23.20 3.42 -13.65
N GLY A 225 -23.14 4.00 -12.45
CA GLY A 225 -23.64 5.34 -12.14
C GLY A 225 -25.11 5.35 -11.68
N ASP A 226 -25.67 6.54 -11.48
CA ASP A 226 -27.04 6.75 -10.98
C ASP A 226 -28.06 7.10 -12.10
N GLY A 227 -27.66 6.96 -13.36
CA GLY A 227 -28.43 7.35 -14.54
C GLY A 227 -28.29 8.82 -14.94
N LYS A 228 -27.78 9.69 -14.05
CA LYS A 228 -27.44 11.10 -14.35
C LYS A 228 -25.94 11.29 -14.44
N ILE A 229 -25.22 10.80 -13.44
CA ILE A 229 -23.77 10.81 -13.33
C ILE A 229 -23.26 9.41 -13.71
N PRO A 230 -22.31 9.30 -14.65
CA PRO A 230 -21.79 8.00 -15.08
C PRO A 230 -21.02 7.30 -13.95
N GLY A 231 -20.92 5.98 -14.04
CA GLY A 231 -19.95 5.20 -13.26
C GLY A 231 -18.65 4.95 -14.03
N ILE A 232 -17.79 4.14 -13.44
CA ILE A 232 -16.48 3.74 -13.94
C ILE A 232 -16.54 3.20 -15.37
N GLU A 233 -17.50 2.32 -15.68
CA GLU A 233 -17.59 1.68 -17.00
C GLU A 233 -17.77 2.71 -18.10
N LYS A 234 -18.83 3.53 -18.00
CA LYS A 234 -19.14 4.54 -19.02
C LYS A 234 -18.04 5.60 -19.11
N ARG A 235 -17.32 5.85 -18.01
CA ARG A 235 -16.25 6.83 -17.97
C ARG A 235 -14.98 6.33 -18.67
N TRP A 236 -14.55 5.10 -18.41
CA TRP A 236 -13.20 4.63 -18.74
C TRP A 236 -13.15 3.45 -19.71
N TYR A 237 -14.21 2.64 -19.81
CA TYR A 237 -14.23 1.51 -20.73
C TYR A 237 -14.45 1.99 -22.17
N ARG A 238 -13.71 1.42 -23.12
CA ARG A 238 -13.80 1.75 -24.56
C ARG A 238 -14.28 0.59 -25.42
N GLY A 239 -14.65 -0.53 -24.80
CA GLY A 239 -14.97 -1.76 -25.50
C GLY A 239 -13.74 -2.65 -25.70
N GLU A 240 -14.00 -3.91 -26.07
CA GLU A 240 -12.95 -4.89 -26.43
C GLU A 240 -11.83 -5.06 -25.38
N GLY A 241 -12.18 -4.86 -24.11
CA GLY A 241 -11.21 -4.97 -23.01
C GLY A 241 -10.31 -3.76 -22.83
N LYS A 242 -10.46 -2.70 -23.65
CA LYS A 242 -9.66 -1.49 -23.59
C LYS A 242 -10.18 -0.53 -22.51
N TRP A 243 -9.26 -0.05 -21.69
CA TRP A 243 -9.49 0.94 -20.63
C TRP A 243 -8.62 2.16 -20.87
N GLU A 244 -9.22 3.35 -20.89
CA GLU A 244 -8.51 4.61 -21.11
C GLU A 244 -8.93 5.62 -20.06
N GLY A 245 -7.98 6.21 -19.33
CA GLY A 245 -8.26 7.46 -18.63
C GLY A 245 -7.13 8.48 -18.74
N ARG A 246 -6.91 9.31 -17.73
CA ARG A 246 -6.21 10.60 -17.90
C ARG A 246 -5.24 10.88 -16.75
N LEU A 247 -4.13 11.56 -17.02
CA LEU A 247 -3.23 12.05 -15.96
C LEU A 247 -4.01 12.88 -14.91
N GLY A 248 -3.91 12.51 -13.64
CA GLY A 248 -4.73 13.08 -12.56
C GLY A 248 -5.96 12.21 -12.28
N PRO A 249 -7.19 12.62 -12.67
CA PRO A 249 -8.39 11.79 -12.55
C PRO A 249 -8.22 10.46 -13.27
N ALA A 250 -8.17 9.36 -12.52
CA ALA A 250 -7.83 8.05 -13.03
C ALA A 250 -6.47 8.04 -13.74
N ALA A 251 -5.37 8.12 -12.98
CA ALA A 251 -4.01 8.25 -13.53
C ALA A 251 -3.55 7.00 -14.30
N PHE A 252 -4.10 6.80 -15.51
CA PHE A 252 -3.66 5.83 -16.50
C PHE A 252 -2.53 6.44 -17.35
N GLY A 253 -1.43 6.82 -16.71
CA GLY A 253 -0.29 7.43 -17.41
C GLY A 253 0.38 6.47 -18.41
N LYS A 254 0.26 5.16 -18.18
CA LYS A 254 0.57 4.04 -19.07
C LYS A 254 -0.38 2.89 -18.69
N GLU A 255 -0.84 2.06 -19.63
CA GLU A 255 -1.72 0.90 -19.39
C GLU A 255 -1.04 -0.16 -18.49
N LEU A 256 -0.71 0.10 -17.23
CA LEU A 256 0.02 -0.85 -16.41
C LEU A 256 -0.82 -2.13 -16.23
N PRO A 257 -0.23 -3.35 -16.27
CA PRO A 257 -0.98 -4.61 -16.30
C PRO A 257 -2.03 -4.76 -15.19
N TRP A 258 -1.75 -4.21 -14.01
CA TRP A 258 -2.67 -4.27 -12.87
C TRP A 258 -3.93 -3.42 -13.05
N ASP A 259 -3.93 -2.40 -13.92
CA ASP A 259 -5.10 -1.55 -14.13
C ASP A 259 -6.21 -2.26 -14.91
N GLY A 260 -5.84 -2.97 -15.99
CA GLY A 260 -6.75 -3.86 -16.70
C GLY A 260 -7.16 -5.06 -15.84
N ALA A 261 -6.22 -5.65 -15.10
CA ALA A 261 -6.51 -6.77 -14.20
C ALA A 261 -7.47 -6.38 -13.06
N GLY A 262 -7.32 -5.16 -12.51
CA GLY A 262 -8.18 -4.63 -11.47
C GLY A 262 -9.63 -4.48 -11.94
N TYR A 263 -9.87 -3.89 -13.10
CA TYR A 263 -11.22 -3.81 -13.65
C TYR A 263 -11.76 -5.14 -14.18
N CYS A 264 -10.88 -6.06 -14.60
CA CYS A 264 -11.26 -7.44 -14.87
C CYS A 264 -11.80 -8.12 -13.60
N SER A 265 -11.11 -7.97 -12.46
CA SER A 265 -11.53 -8.47 -11.15
C SER A 265 -12.89 -7.88 -10.74
N VAL A 266 -13.05 -6.55 -10.85
CA VAL A 266 -14.31 -5.87 -10.53
C VAL A 266 -15.47 -6.39 -11.39
N ALA A 267 -15.28 -6.49 -12.71
CA ALA A 267 -16.30 -7.01 -13.62
C ALA A 267 -16.65 -8.48 -13.31
N ALA A 268 -15.65 -9.31 -12.95
CA ALA A 268 -15.90 -10.68 -12.54
C ALA A 268 -16.72 -10.76 -11.24
N SER A 269 -16.41 -9.94 -10.24
CA SER A 269 -17.16 -9.88 -8.99
C SER A 269 -18.59 -9.36 -9.19
N LEU A 270 -18.79 -8.37 -10.05
CA LEU A 270 -20.14 -7.91 -10.42
C LEU A 270 -20.93 -9.01 -11.13
N TYR A 271 -20.31 -9.78 -12.03
CA TYR A 271 -20.96 -10.93 -12.63
C TYR A 271 -21.36 -11.98 -11.59
N GLN A 272 -20.46 -12.32 -10.67
CA GLN A 272 -20.76 -13.28 -9.60
C GLN A 272 -21.96 -12.82 -8.74
N ALA A 273 -22.00 -11.54 -8.37
CA ALA A 273 -23.05 -10.99 -7.51
C ALA A 273 -24.40 -10.81 -8.21
N THR A 274 -24.42 -10.61 -9.54
CA THR A 274 -25.64 -10.24 -10.29
C THR A 274 -26.11 -11.27 -11.31
N SER A 275 -25.22 -12.16 -11.75
CA SER A 275 -25.39 -13.02 -12.92
C SER A 275 -25.66 -12.28 -14.24
N ASP A 276 -25.40 -10.97 -14.32
CA ASP A 276 -25.57 -10.21 -15.57
C ASP A 276 -24.41 -10.46 -16.54
N GLU A 277 -24.71 -11.13 -17.66
CA GLU A 277 -23.75 -11.47 -18.72
C GLU A 277 -22.99 -10.26 -19.29
N LYS A 278 -23.50 -9.04 -19.14
CA LYS A 278 -22.75 -7.82 -19.48
C LYS A 278 -21.41 -7.78 -18.76
N TYR A 279 -21.39 -8.02 -17.45
CA TYR A 279 -20.16 -7.96 -16.66
C TYR A 279 -19.19 -9.08 -17.03
N ARG A 280 -19.69 -10.29 -17.26
CA ARG A 280 -18.88 -11.40 -17.78
C ARG A 280 -18.22 -11.07 -19.11
N ARG A 281 -18.95 -10.47 -20.05
CA ARG A 281 -18.38 -10.06 -21.35
C ARG A 281 -17.24 -9.06 -21.19
N ILE A 282 -17.40 -8.06 -20.30
CA ILE A 282 -16.36 -7.06 -20.02
C ILE A 282 -15.14 -7.73 -19.37
N ALA A 283 -15.33 -8.61 -18.38
CA ALA A 283 -14.24 -9.33 -17.72
C ALA A 283 -13.45 -10.19 -18.73
N VAL A 284 -14.14 -11.00 -19.53
CA VAL A 284 -13.50 -11.86 -20.54
C VAL A 284 -12.77 -11.04 -21.60
N ALA A 285 -13.37 -9.96 -22.11
CA ALA A 285 -12.72 -9.10 -23.08
C ALA A 285 -11.44 -8.45 -22.51
N THR A 286 -11.52 -7.98 -21.26
CA THR A 286 -10.36 -7.39 -20.56
C THR A 286 -9.25 -8.44 -20.35
N ALA A 287 -9.59 -9.63 -19.87
CA ALA A 287 -8.63 -10.73 -19.69
C ALA A 287 -7.98 -11.14 -21.02
N ARG A 288 -8.76 -11.26 -22.10
CA ARG A 288 -8.21 -11.57 -23.43
C ARG A 288 -7.20 -10.53 -23.90
N ARG A 289 -7.52 -9.24 -23.73
CA ARG A 289 -6.61 -8.15 -24.11
C ARG A 289 -5.32 -8.18 -23.29
N VAL A 290 -5.42 -8.38 -21.97
CA VAL A 290 -4.23 -8.47 -21.10
C VAL A 290 -3.32 -9.64 -21.48
N MET A 291 -3.90 -10.76 -21.92
CA MET A 291 -3.18 -11.99 -22.27
C MET A 291 -2.72 -12.07 -23.74
N ASP A 292 -3.16 -11.15 -24.60
CA ASP A 292 -2.83 -11.16 -26.03
C ASP A 292 -1.39 -10.67 -26.24
N PRO A 293 -0.46 -11.46 -26.80
CA PRO A 293 0.91 -11.02 -27.02
C PRO A 293 1.06 -9.81 -27.97
N ALA A 294 0.04 -9.51 -28.78
CA ALA A 294 0.07 -8.39 -29.73
C ALA A 294 -0.44 -7.07 -29.15
N SER A 295 -1.27 -7.12 -28.09
CA SER A 295 -1.91 -5.94 -27.49
C SER A 295 -1.78 -5.86 -25.96
N GLY A 296 -1.47 -6.98 -25.33
CA GLY A 296 -1.01 -7.17 -23.97
C GLY A 296 0.51 -7.15 -23.87
N TRP A 297 0.99 -7.10 -22.63
CA TRP A 297 2.38 -6.85 -22.27
C TRP A 297 3.31 -8.03 -22.55
#